data_AF-A0AAV9Q2M2-F1
#
_entry.id   AF-A0AAV9Q2M2-F1
#
_cell.length_a   1.000
_cell.length_b   1.000
_cell.length_c   1.000
_cell.angle_alpha   90.00
_cell.angle_beta   90.00
_cell.angle_gamma   90.00
#
_symmetry.space_group_name_H-M   'P 1'
#
loop_
_entity.id
_entity.type
_entity.pdbx_description
1 polymer ?
#
loop_
_entity_poly.entity_id
_entity_poly.type
_entity_poly.pdbx_seq_one_letter_code
_entity_poly.pdbx_strand_id
1 'polypeptide(L)'
;MPAFGVKTPVLDSFLTVIIDSIRSKNGQRITELIQLDFDSLPPERRTPYADLNAELNRTYPPEKDGELSARCQRDLSQDEFGLFSITFSDSIVQYFRYLRDFTTADNQAKASKIRQLTSQCVIALGDSKYGVIMIPIVLSFSRTLATIATNLDRNPSLVRSSDLLTTQNTEGAPGKVSFVEDAANVLRDAFIKCLAGSPGVSRISRPAADDKRVGIYLTANSCLKLLTQCRKVRNAQQIFSSIDAQSPPLAFYPAAQRVTYLYYLGRYHFANNHFMRAQAALQAAYEQCHRQAVKHRKSILTYLVAANLCLGRFPSSTLLARPEAAELGPKFLPLCHIMRSGNLGRFYQYLGLESESGQWFIRRSVLLQLRNRCEIIAWRSLIRKTFLFSGYMGEEKKVPFLRLQYVRHAAAWAVKQQTALSRANGSGSHTTHAAESYVDPEFADMNGAIHETGFDMESGEYLDDYIGQHQPAGEDDSEESPTMMEIESVVLSLIQQGFLRGFALHTNPRFAIPGSQKAGGPMRAGFPEVWKVIRSKESGEPVPGWVEEGNLGSGGGNVVRISGARPAGT
;
A
#
# COMPACT_ATOMS: atom_id res chain seq x y z
N MET A 1 6.28 -8.06 38.48
CA MET A 1 6.71 -6.90 39.29
C MET A 1 7.23 -7.46 40.60
N PRO A 2 8.52 -7.31 40.94
CA PRO A 2 8.93 -7.55 42.32
C PRO A 2 8.22 -6.53 43.21
N ALA A 3 7.86 -6.93 44.42
CA ALA A 3 7.31 -6.04 45.42
C ALA A 3 8.35 -4.95 45.72
N PHE A 4 8.02 -3.70 45.38
CA PHE A 4 8.83 -2.54 45.75
C PHE A 4 8.95 -2.55 47.28
N GLY A 5 10.17 -2.69 47.80
CA GLY A 5 10.41 -2.87 49.22
C GLY A 5 9.94 -1.66 50.03
N VAL A 6 9.28 -1.91 51.16
CA VAL A 6 8.58 -0.94 52.03
C VAL A 6 9.51 0.15 52.65
N LYS A 7 10.82 0.13 52.38
CA LYS A 7 11.82 1.03 53.01
C LYS A 7 12.76 1.76 52.03
N THR A 8 12.61 1.60 50.72
CA THR A 8 13.42 2.28 49.70
C THR A 8 12.56 3.23 48.88
N PRO A 9 13.05 4.43 48.52
CA PRO A 9 12.35 5.33 47.61
C PRO A 9 11.97 4.60 46.31
N VAL A 10 10.76 4.83 45.80
CA VAL A 10 10.24 4.12 44.62
C VAL A 10 11.12 4.43 43.41
N LEU A 11 11.63 5.66 43.31
CA LEU A 11 12.57 6.09 42.28
C LEU A 11 13.89 5.30 42.31
N ASP A 12 14.44 5.03 43.50
CA ASP A 12 15.69 4.25 43.65
C ASP A 12 15.50 2.81 43.21
N SER A 13 14.36 2.21 43.56
CA SER A 13 14.05 0.86 43.11
C SER A 13 13.84 0.80 41.59
N PHE A 14 13.26 1.84 40.98
CA PHE A 14 13.11 1.94 39.53
C PHE A 14 14.47 2.04 38.82
N LEU A 15 15.32 2.97 39.25
CA LEU A 15 16.65 3.18 38.67
C LEU A 15 17.55 1.96 38.83
N THR A 16 17.54 1.31 39.99
CA THR A 16 18.30 0.06 40.22
C THR A 16 17.90 -1.01 39.20
N VAL A 17 16.60 -1.22 39.00
CA VAL A 17 16.11 -2.22 38.04
C VAL A 17 16.48 -1.86 36.61
N ILE A 18 16.48 -0.58 36.24
CA ILE A 18 16.93 -0.10 34.93
C ILE A 18 18.41 -0.41 34.73
N ILE A 19 19.27 -0.05 35.69
CA ILE A 19 20.72 -0.26 35.61
C ILE A 19 21.04 -1.76 35.51
N ASP A 20 20.42 -2.60 36.34
CA ASP A 20 20.59 -4.06 36.27
C ASP A 20 20.14 -4.62 34.91
N SER A 21 19.09 -4.04 34.33
CA SER A 21 18.59 -4.44 33.01
C SER A 21 19.52 -4.00 31.88
N ILE A 22 20.19 -2.85 32.00
CA ILE A 22 21.22 -2.41 31.03
C ILE A 22 22.45 -3.31 31.13
N ARG A 23 22.92 -3.61 32.35
CA ARG A 23 24.06 -4.51 32.59
C ARG A 23 23.80 -5.91 32.03
N SER A 24 22.59 -6.43 32.20
CA SER A 24 22.17 -7.71 31.61
C SER A 24 21.73 -7.63 30.13
N LYS A 25 21.83 -6.46 29.50
CA LYS A 25 21.38 -6.17 28.12
C LYS A 25 19.92 -6.59 27.83
N ASN A 26 19.06 -6.54 28.85
CA ASN A 26 17.67 -6.97 28.74
C ASN A 26 16.73 -5.80 28.45
N GLY A 27 16.64 -5.41 27.18
CA GLY A 27 15.73 -4.34 26.73
C GLY A 27 14.24 -4.64 26.93
N GLN A 28 13.85 -5.92 27.01
CA GLN A 28 12.45 -6.30 27.27
C GLN A 28 12.04 -5.92 28.70
N ARG A 29 12.90 -6.19 29.69
CA ARG A 29 12.64 -5.83 31.08
C ARG A 29 12.50 -4.32 31.29
N ILE A 30 13.29 -3.51 30.58
CA ILE A 30 13.14 -2.05 30.58
C ILE A 30 11.82 -1.64 29.93
N THR A 31 11.43 -2.29 28.83
CA THR A 31 10.16 -2.01 28.13
C THR A 31 8.94 -2.33 29.00
N GLU A 32 9.00 -3.40 29.81
CA GLU A 32 7.94 -3.75 30.75
C GLU A 32 7.81 -2.73 31.89
N LEU A 33 8.93 -2.11 32.29
CA LEU A 33 9.00 -1.12 33.35
C LEU A 33 8.57 0.28 32.86
N ILE A 34 8.96 0.66 31.65
CA ILE A 34 8.73 1.99 31.07
C ILE A 34 7.56 1.90 30.10
N GLN A 35 6.34 2.10 30.60
CA GLN A 35 5.11 2.04 29.81
C GLN A 35 4.52 3.44 29.61
N LEU A 36 3.88 3.68 28.47
CA LEU A 36 3.28 4.99 28.17
C LEU A 36 1.75 5.01 28.32
N ASP A 37 1.12 3.84 28.29
CA ASP A 37 -0.33 3.70 28.35
C ASP A 37 -0.76 3.17 29.73
N PHE A 38 -0.65 4.04 30.74
CA PHE A 38 -0.99 3.68 32.12
C PHE A 38 -2.49 3.39 32.30
N ASP A 39 -3.33 3.97 31.45
CA ASP A 39 -4.79 3.84 31.50
C ASP A 39 -5.28 2.46 31.06
N SER A 40 -4.48 1.69 30.32
CA SER A 40 -4.80 0.31 29.94
C SER A 40 -4.27 -0.75 30.91
N LEU A 41 -3.47 -0.36 31.91
CA LEU A 41 -2.95 -1.29 32.91
C LEU A 41 -4.01 -1.74 33.93
N PRO A 42 -3.95 -2.97 34.45
CA PRO A 42 -4.75 -3.39 35.60
C PRO A 42 -4.49 -2.48 36.83
N PRO A 43 -5.48 -2.25 37.69
CA PRO A 43 -5.34 -1.31 38.83
C PRO A 43 -4.15 -1.63 39.74
N GLU A 44 -3.86 -2.91 39.99
CA GLU A 44 -2.70 -3.37 40.77
C GLU A 44 -1.34 -2.93 40.19
N ARG A 45 -1.26 -2.76 38.86
CA ARG A 45 -0.06 -2.31 38.17
C ARG A 45 0.02 -0.79 38.03
N ARG A 46 -1.04 -0.05 38.34
CA ARG A 46 -1.05 1.41 38.31
C ARG A 46 -0.47 2.02 39.59
N THR A 47 -0.67 1.37 40.73
CA THR A 47 -0.24 1.87 42.05
C THR A 47 1.24 2.29 42.08
N PRO A 48 2.21 1.48 41.58
CA PRO A 48 3.61 1.88 41.61
C PRO A 48 3.93 3.12 40.76
N TYR A 49 3.21 3.34 39.65
CA TYR A 49 3.38 4.54 38.83
C TYR A 49 2.73 5.76 39.48
N ALA A 50 1.62 5.58 40.20
CA ALA A 50 0.99 6.65 40.97
C ALA A 50 1.87 7.07 42.16
N ASP A 51 2.46 6.10 42.87
CA ASP A 51 3.39 6.34 43.98
C ASP A 51 4.65 7.05 43.48
N LEU A 52 5.20 6.60 42.34
CA LEU A 52 6.34 7.24 41.69
C LEU A 52 6.01 8.68 41.25
N ASN A 53 4.81 8.91 40.71
CA ASN A 53 4.36 10.25 40.33
C ASN A 53 4.24 11.19 41.55
N ALA A 54 3.69 10.70 42.66
CA ALA A 54 3.61 11.46 43.91
C ALA A 54 5.01 11.77 44.48
N GLU A 55 5.93 10.81 44.44
CA GLU A 55 7.32 11.00 44.87
C GLU A 55 8.05 12.02 43.99
N LEU A 56 7.90 11.94 42.67
CA LEU A 56 8.50 12.89 41.71
C LEU A 56 7.98 14.30 41.94
N ASN A 57 6.67 14.49 42.14
CA ASN A 57 6.11 15.81 42.42
C ASN A 57 6.57 16.39 43.76
N ARG A 58 6.80 15.54 44.78
CA ARG A 58 7.25 15.98 46.11
C ARG A 58 8.73 16.34 46.13
N THR A 59 9.58 15.55 45.47
CA THR A 59 11.03 15.66 45.59
C THR A 59 11.67 16.43 44.42
N TYR A 60 11.07 16.36 43.23
CA TYR A 60 11.56 17.00 42.00
C TYR A 60 10.44 17.74 41.25
N PRO A 61 9.92 18.85 41.81
CA PRO A 61 8.97 19.72 41.09
C PRO A 61 9.62 20.33 39.82
N PRO A 62 8.83 20.90 38.89
CA PRO A 62 9.34 21.43 37.61
C PRO A 62 10.51 22.41 37.72
N GLU A 63 10.57 23.18 38.82
CA GLU A 63 11.64 24.14 39.12
C GLU A 63 12.98 23.46 39.44
N LYS A 64 12.96 22.19 39.85
CA LYS A 64 14.13 21.38 40.23
C LYS A 64 14.48 20.32 39.18
N ASP A 65 14.08 20.52 37.93
CA ASP A 65 14.37 19.60 36.83
C ASP A 65 15.87 19.33 36.64
N GLY A 66 16.73 20.31 36.96
CA GLY A 66 18.19 20.14 36.92
C GLY A 66 18.73 19.12 37.93
N GLU A 67 18.13 19.04 39.12
CA GLU A 67 18.53 18.06 40.16
C GLU A 67 18.14 16.64 39.76
N LEU A 68 16.98 16.45 39.10
CA LEU A 68 16.54 15.16 38.58
C LEU A 68 17.46 14.67 37.45
N SER A 69 17.81 15.56 36.52
CA SER A 69 18.77 15.25 35.45
C SER A 69 20.14 14.87 36.02
N ALA A 70 20.66 15.64 36.98
CA ALA A 70 21.95 15.37 37.61
C ALA A 70 21.95 14.03 38.37
N ARG A 71 20.83 13.66 39.01
CA ARG A 71 20.68 12.34 39.65
C ARG A 71 20.71 11.20 38.64
N CYS A 72 19.90 11.28 37.58
CA CYS A 72 19.88 10.25 36.55
C CYS A 72 21.25 10.06 35.89
N GLN A 73 21.96 11.16 35.60
CA GLN A 73 23.32 11.11 35.04
C GLN A 73 24.37 10.56 36.01
N ARG A 74 24.21 10.78 37.32
CA ARG A 74 25.09 10.20 38.34
C ARG A 74 24.93 8.69 38.44
N ASP A 75 23.68 8.22 38.46
CA ASP A 75 23.36 6.80 38.63
C ASP A 75 23.65 6.00 37.35
N LEU A 76 23.51 6.64 36.18
CA LEU A 76 23.95 6.13 34.89
C LEU A 76 25.31 6.75 34.52
N SER A 77 26.39 6.33 35.19
CA SER A 77 27.72 6.93 34.96
C SER A 77 28.23 6.72 33.52
N GLN A 78 28.91 7.74 32.98
CA GLN A 78 29.57 7.65 31.67
C GLN A 78 30.70 6.62 31.66
N ASP A 79 31.31 6.35 32.81
CA ASP A 79 32.42 5.40 32.94
C ASP A 79 31.97 3.95 32.66
N GLU A 80 30.74 3.58 33.02
CA GLU A 80 30.22 2.23 32.79
C GLU A 80 29.64 2.03 31.38
N PHE A 81 28.99 3.05 30.82
CA PHE A 81 28.18 2.91 29.60
C PHE A 81 28.61 3.82 28.43
N GLY A 82 29.61 4.68 28.61
CA GLY A 82 30.12 5.58 27.58
C GLY A 82 29.09 6.61 27.10
N LEU A 83 29.08 6.90 25.80
CA LEU A 83 28.18 7.88 25.16
C LEU A 83 26.69 7.50 25.25
N PHE A 84 26.39 6.21 25.44
CA PHE A 84 25.03 5.73 25.66
C PHE A 84 24.43 6.32 26.95
N SER A 85 25.23 6.49 28.01
CA SER A 85 24.74 7.00 29.30
C SER A 85 24.05 8.36 29.15
N ILE A 86 24.59 9.26 28.33
CA ILE A 86 24.05 10.62 28.13
C ILE A 86 22.66 10.53 27.48
N THR A 87 22.61 9.95 26.28
CA THR A 87 21.38 9.88 25.48
C THR A 87 20.28 9.02 26.14
N PHE A 88 20.67 7.99 26.88
CA PHE A 88 19.75 7.15 27.63
C PHE A 88 19.23 7.87 28.89
N SER A 89 20.10 8.56 29.64
CA SER A 89 19.69 9.36 30.80
C SER A 89 18.68 10.43 30.39
N ASP A 90 18.91 11.11 29.27
CA ASP A 90 17.97 12.10 28.75
C ASP A 90 16.61 11.48 28.40
N SER A 91 16.61 10.26 27.85
CA SER A 91 15.38 9.51 27.57
C SER A 91 14.62 9.15 28.86
N ILE A 92 15.33 8.74 29.92
CA ILE A 92 14.74 8.40 31.22
C ILE A 92 14.22 9.64 31.94
N VAL A 93 14.96 10.74 31.94
CA VAL A 93 14.52 12.03 32.49
C VAL A 93 13.25 12.49 31.79
N GLN A 94 13.21 12.41 30.45
CA GLN A 94 12.02 12.78 29.69
C GLN A 94 10.82 11.88 30.01
N TYR A 95 11.05 10.59 30.29
CA TYR A 95 10.01 9.67 30.75
C TYR A 95 9.50 10.04 32.16
N PHE A 96 10.37 10.38 33.10
CA PHE A 96 9.94 10.83 34.43
C PHE A 96 9.16 12.15 34.39
N ARG A 97 9.58 13.10 33.54
CA ARG A 97 8.80 14.32 33.26
C ARG A 97 7.43 14.00 32.67
N TYR A 98 7.37 13.03 31.76
CA TYR A 98 6.10 12.55 31.20
C TYR A 98 5.20 11.91 32.28
N LEU A 99 5.75 11.09 33.18
CA LEU A 99 5.00 10.54 34.31
C LEU A 99 4.46 11.61 35.26
N ARG A 100 5.29 12.62 35.57
CA ARG A 100 4.98 13.70 36.51
C ARG A 100 3.86 14.62 36.02
N ASP A 101 3.93 15.04 34.76
CA ASP A 101 3.13 16.17 34.25
C ASP A 101 1.76 15.77 33.62
N PHE A 102 1.47 14.47 33.40
CA PHE A 102 0.43 14.07 32.40
C PHE A 102 -0.83 13.38 32.91
N THR A 103 -1.03 13.25 34.21
CA THR A 103 -2.27 12.66 34.76
C THR A 103 -3.54 13.44 34.38
N THR A 104 -3.45 14.68 33.87
CA THR A 104 -4.61 15.54 33.52
C THR A 104 -4.58 16.17 32.11
N ALA A 105 -3.58 15.87 31.27
CA ALA A 105 -3.38 16.58 30.00
C ALA A 105 -4.25 16.09 28.83
N ASP A 106 -4.51 17.00 27.87
CA ASP A 106 -5.24 16.72 26.62
C ASP A 106 -4.51 15.70 25.72
N ASN A 107 -5.27 15.00 24.88
CA ASN A 107 -4.81 13.90 24.03
C ASN A 107 -3.72 14.35 23.04
N GLN A 108 -3.81 15.58 22.49
CA GLN A 108 -2.81 16.12 21.57
C GLN A 108 -1.48 16.45 22.27
N ALA A 109 -1.54 16.99 23.49
CA ALA A 109 -0.34 17.27 24.30
C ALA A 109 0.37 15.97 24.70
N LYS A 110 -0.40 14.94 25.09
CA LYS A 110 0.12 13.58 25.30
C LYS A 110 0.82 13.04 24.04
N ALA A 111 0.18 13.19 22.88
CA ALA A 111 0.73 12.75 21.60
C ALA A 111 2.08 13.41 21.26
N SER A 112 2.18 14.74 21.43
CA SER A 112 3.40 15.50 21.18
C SER A 112 4.56 15.11 22.10
N LYS A 113 4.31 14.97 23.42
CA LYS A 113 5.37 14.54 24.35
C LYS A 113 5.77 13.07 24.15
N ILE A 114 4.84 12.17 23.83
CA ILE A 114 5.18 10.78 23.45
C ILE A 114 6.05 10.75 22.19
N ARG A 115 5.75 11.59 21.19
CA ARG A 115 6.60 11.74 20.00
C ARG A 115 8.00 12.19 20.38
N GLN A 116 8.13 13.25 21.19
CA GLN A 116 9.44 13.77 21.63
C GLN A 116 10.23 12.69 22.39
N LEU A 117 9.60 11.98 23.32
CA LEU A 117 10.20 10.87 24.04
C LEU A 117 10.66 9.74 23.11
N THR A 118 9.82 9.36 22.15
CA THR A 118 10.17 8.34 21.15
C THR A 118 11.38 8.79 20.32
N SER A 119 11.44 10.05 19.91
CA SER A 119 12.58 10.62 19.19
C SER A 119 13.88 10.55 19.99
N GLN A 120 13.82 10.81 21.30
CA GLN A 120 15.00 10.70 22.18
C GLN A 120 15.47 9.25 22.33
N CYS A 121 14.55 8.30 22.49
CA CYS A 121 14.90 6.88 22.50
C CYS A 121 15.54 6.43 21.16
N VAL A 122 15.10 7.01 20.04
CA VAL A 122 15.70 6.76 18.73
C VAL A 122 17.09 7.39 18.60
N ILE A 123 17.39 8.49 19.29
CA ILE A 123 18.76 9.02 19.38
C ILE A 123 19.65 8.03 20.15
N ALA A 124 19.19 7.53 21.30
CA ALA A 124 19.93 6.53 22.09
C ALA A 124 20.14 5.19 21.36
N LEU A 125 19.22 4.79 20.47
CA LEU A 125 19.38 3.65 19.55
C LEU A 125 20.59 3.82 18.60
N GLY A 126 21.06 5.05 18.39
CA GLY A 126 22.23 5.36 17.58
C GLY A 126 23.54 4.77 18.13
N ASP A 127 23.62 4.53 19.44
CA ASP A 127 24.80 3.97 20.09
C ASP A 127 25.21 2.61 19.48
N SER A 128 26.51 2.35 19.39
CA SER A 128 27.06 1.14 18.76
C SER A 128 27.04 -0.08 19.68
N LYS A 129 27.10 0.10 21.01
CA LYS A 129 27.29 -0.98 21.99
C LYS A 129 26.01 -1.37 22.71
N TYR A 130 25.19 -0.38 23.07
CA TYR A 130 23.98 -0.56 23.87
C TYR A 130 22.69 -0.23 23.10
N GLY A 131 22.80 0.30 21.87
CA GLY A 131 21.63 0.66 21.05
C GLY A 131 20.62 -0.47 20.85
N VAL A 132 21.05 -1.75 20.81
CA VAL A 132 20.15 -2.91 20.69
C VAL A 132 19.11 -2.98 21.81
N ILE A 133 19.46 -2.55 23.03
CA ILE A 133 18.57 -2.52 24.20
C ILE A 133 17.39 -1.56 23.96
N MET A 134 17.58 -0.53 23.11
CA MET A 134 16.55 0.46 22.80
C MET A 134 15.51 -0.06 21.80
N ILE A 135 15.80 -1.12 21.02
CA ILE A 135 14.89 -1.60 19.97
C ILE A 135 13.51 -1.96 20.55
N PRO A 136 13.39 -2.80 21.61
CA PRO A 136 12.08 -3.12 22.20
C PRO A 136 11.33 -1.89 22.74
N ILE A 137 12.05 -0.93 23.32
CA ILE A 137 11.49 0.31 23.88
C ILE A 137 10.92 1.18 22.77
N VAL A 138 11.72 1.44 21.73
CA VAL A 138 11.30 2.22 20.55
C VAL A 138 10.09 1.58 19.88
N LEU A 139 10.06 0.25 19.75
CA LEU A 139 8.92 -0.46 19.17
C LEU A 139 7.66 -0.36 20.03
N SER A 140 7.79 -0.43 21.36
CA SER A 140 6.67 -0.24 22.29
C SER A 140 6.08 1.16 22.16
N PHE A 141 6.93 2.18 22.24
CA PHE A 141 6.52 3.58 22.15
C PHE A 141 5.90 3.90 20.79
N SER A 142 6.46 3.34 19.72
CA SER A 142 5.93 3.48 18.37
C SER A 142 4.54 2.88 18.20
N ARG A 143 4.17 1.82 18.93
CA ARG A 143 2.81 1.27 18.91
C ARG A 143 1.81 2.21 19.57
N THR A 144 2.17 2.78 20.71
CA THR A 144 1.35 3.77 21.41
C THR A 144 1.19 5.01 20.54
N LEU A 145 2.30 5.53 19.99
CA LEU A 145 2.32 6.66 19.06
C LEU A 145 1.46 6.40 17.82
N ALA A 146 1.57 5.22 17.20
CA ALA A 146 0.75 4.84 16.04
C ALA A 146 -0.74 4.77 16.37
N THR A 147 -1.10 4.29 17.57
CA THR A 147 -2.49 4.20 18.02
C THR A 147 -3.08 5.60 18.20
N ILE A 148 -2.35 6.48 18.87
CA ILE A 148 -2.74 7.88 19.06
C ILE A 148 -2.82 8.60 17.70
N ALA A 149 -1.82 8.45 16.85
CA ALA A 149 -1.79 9.06 15.52
C ALA A 149 -2.98 8.61 14.66
N THR A 150 -3.32 7.31 14.69
CA THR A 150 -4.49 6.77 13.97
C THR A 150 -5.81 7.31 14.54
N ASN A 151 -5.89 7.49 15.86
CA ASN A 151 -7.09 8.04 16.50
C ASN A 151 -7.29 9.53 16.19
N LEU A 152 -6.21 10.31 16.14
CA LEU A 152 -6.24 11.73 15.75
C LEU A 152 -6.59 11.89 14.25
N ASP A 153 -6.03 11.05 13.37
CA ASP A 153 -6.32 11.05 11.93
C ASP A 153 -7.79 10.71 11.64
N ARG A 154 -8.40 9.82 12.44
CA ARG A 154 -9.83 9.46 12.32
C ARG A 154 -10.77 10.52 12.90
N ASN A 155 -10.30 11.35 13.83
CA ASN A 155 -11.11 12.35 14.52
C ASN A 155 -10.48 13.74 14.35
N PRO A 156 -10.54 14.34 13.15
CA PRO A 156 -9.94 15.65 12.89
C PRO A 156 -10.54 16.78 13.75
N SER A 157 -11.73 16.58 14.33
CA SER A 157 -12.35 17.51 15.29
C SER A 157 -11.65 17.57 16.66
N LEU A 158 -10.83 16.58 17.01
CA LEU A 158 -9.98 16.59 18.22
C LEU A 158 -8.70 17.38 18.02
N VAL A 159 -8.33 17.70 16.77
CA VAL A 159 -7.24 18.62 16.45
C VAL A 159 -7.80 20.04 16.55
N ARG A 160 -8.07 20.51 17.77
CA ARG A 160 -8.48 21.89 17.99
C ARG A 160 -7.27 22.80 17.74
N SER A 161 -7.41 23.63 16.73
CA SER A 161 -6.73 24.91 16.47
C SER A 161 -5.70 25.38 17.52
N SER A 162 -4.40 25.19 17.26
CA SER A 162 -3.36 26.22 17.41
C SER A 162 -2.12 25.75 16.65
N ASP A 163 -1.61 26.48 15.66
CA ASP A 163 -0.61 27.55 15.80
C ASP A 163 0.54 27.22 16.75
N LEU A 164 1.77 27.43 16.26
CA LEU A 164 3.10 27.22 16.87
C LEU A 164 3.80 25.90 16.54
N LEU A 165 4.27 25.80 15.29
CA LEU A 165 5.67 25.49 14.94
C LEU A 165 5.85 25.82 13.45
N THR A 166 5.93 27.13 13.16
CA THR A 166 6.41 27.69 11.90
C THR A 166 7.90 27.39 11.76
N THR A 167 8.23 26.21 11.24
CA THR A 167 9.51 26.04 10.53
C THR A 167 9.33 26.58 9.12
N GLN A 168 10.10 27.63 8.85
CA GLN A 168 10.16 28.45 7.64
C GLN A 168 9.78 27.74 6.34
N ASN A 169 8.82 28.36 5.65
CA ASN A 169 8.47 28.08 4.27
C ASN A 169 9.72 28.10 3.38
N THR A 170 10.12 26.94 2.90
CA THR A 170 10.84 26.81 1.63
C THR A 170 9.79 26.41 0.60
N GLU A 171 9.60 27.27 -0.39
CA GLU A 171 8.62 27.15 -1.47
C GLU A 171 8.81 25.80 -2.20
N GLY A 172 7.77 24.94 -2.16
CA GLY A 172 7.72 23.69 -2.92
C GLY A 172 7.36 22.40 -2.18
N ALA A 173 7.13 22.42 -0.85
CA ALA A 173 6.80 21.19 -0.10
C ALA A 173 5.28 20.98 0.09
N PRO A 174 4.77 19.72 -0.02
CA PRO A 174 3.36 19.41 0.19
C PRO A 174 2.95 19.74 1.63
N GLY A 175 1.71 20.20 1.81
CA GLY A 175 1.21 20.86 3.01
C GLY A 175 1.47 20.16 4.37
N LYS A 176 1.32 20.96 5.44
CA LYS A 176 1.42 20.60 6.88
C LYS A 176 1.62 19.10 7.13
N VAL A 177 2.84 18.73 7.54
CA VAL A 177 3.18 17.35 7.91
C VAL A 177 2.20 16.89 8.99
N SER A 178 1.39 15.87 8.68
CA SER A 178 0.42 15.36 9.65
C SER A 178 1.18 14.75 10.83
N PHE A 179 0.60 14.80 12.04
CA PHE A 179 1.17 14.11 13.22
C PHE A 179 1.52 12.64 12.94
N VAL A 180 0.76 12.00 12.05
CA VAL A 180 1.03 10.66 11.52
C VAL A 180 2.34 10.58 10.75
N GLU A 181 2.59 11.53 9.85
CA GLU A 181 3.77 11.56 9.00
C GLU A 181 5.01 11.82 9.86
N ASP A 182 4.90 12.70 10.85
CA ASP A 182 5.91 12.88 11.89
C ASP A 182 6.20 11.59 12.66
N ALA A 183 5.16 10.87 13.11
CA ALA A 183 5.33 9.58 13.77
C ALA A 183 6.00 8.53 12.86
N ALA A 184 5.65 8.52 11.57
CA ALA A 184 6.30 7.66 10.59
C ALA A 184 7.76 8.06 10.33
N ASN A 185 8.10 9.35 10.38
CA ASN A 185 9.46 9.85 10.25
C ASN A 185 10.34 9.40 11.42
N VAL A 186 9.84 9.43 12.66
CA VAL A 186 10.55 8.90 13.84
C VAL A 186 10.85 7.41 13.66
N LEU A 187 9.87 6.63 13.20
CA LEU A 187 10.05 5.21 12.89
C LEU A 187 11.03 4.96 11.73
N ARG A 188 11.05 5.85 10.74
CA ARG A 188 12.00 5.78 9.63
C ARG A 188 13.44 6.05 10.10
N ASP A 189 13.65 7.03 10.98
CA ASP A 189 14.96 7.29 11.58
C ASP A 189 15.46 6.09 12.39
N ALA A 190 14.57 5.47 13.19
CA ALA A 190 14.89 4.22 13.90
C ALA A 190 15.30 3.10 12.93
N PHE A 191 14.59 2.95 11.81
CA PHE A 191 14.91 2.00 10.76
C PHE A 191 16.28 2.27 10.13
N ILE A 192 16.60 3.52 9.78
CA ILE A 192 17.91 3.88 9.21
C ILE A 192 19.04 3.59 10.19
N LYS A 193 18.86 3.85 11.48
CA LYS A 193 19.84 3.51 12.53
C LYS A 193 20.06 2.01 12.68
N CYS A 194 19.01 1.20 12.54
CA CYS A 194 19.13 -0.27 12.48
C CYS A 194 19.82 -0.74 11.19
N LEU A 195 19.57 -0.07 10.07
CA LEU A 195 20.11 -0.42 8.75
C LEU A 195 21.62 -0.14 8.65
N ALA A 196 22.08 0.96 9.22
CA ALA A 196 23.50 1.31 9.28
C ALA A 196 24.35 0.23 9.98
N GLY A 197 23.74 -0.51 10.92
CA GLY A 197 24.38 -1.62 11.62
C GLY A 197 25.63 -1.23 12.41
N SER A 198 26.47 -2.22 12.70
CA SER A 198 27.80 -2.00 13.26
C SER A 198 28.81 -1.71 12.14
N PRO A 199 29.74 -0.74 12.32
CA PRO A 199 30.74 -0.42 11.32
C PRO A 199 31.57 -1.64 10.91
N GLY A 200 31.86 -1.79 9.61
CA GLY A 200 32.73 -2.84 9.07
C GLY A 200 32.08 -4.22 8.89
N VAL A 201 30.79 -4.38 9.22
CA VAL A 201 30.12 -5.67 9.07
C VAL A 201 29.48 -5.81 7.68
N SER A 202 29.85 -6.86 6.95
CA SER A 202 29.31 -7.14 5.60
C SER A 202 27.79 -7.29 5.63
N ARG A 203 27.08 -6.66 4.67
CA ARG A 203 25.62 -6.79 4.52
C ARG A 203 25.17 -8.24 4.31
N ILE A 204 26.03 -9.11 3.78
CA ILE A 204 25.71 -10.52 3.49
C ILE A 204 25.80 -11.39 4.76
N SER A 205 26.32 -10.85 5.87
CA SER A 205 26.40 -11.60 7.12
C SER A 205 25.06 -11.68 7.84
N ARG A 206 24.85 -12.79 8.55
CA ARG A 206 23.70 -12.96 9.45
C ARG A 206 23.83 -12.01 10.65
N PRO A 207 22.80 -11.23 11.00
CA PRO A 207 22.81 -10.40 12.20
C PRO A 207 23.01 -11.24 13.46
N ALA A 208 23.97 -10.84 14.30
CA ALA A 208 24.14 -11.41 15.64
C ALA A 208 23.10 -10.84 16.61
N ALA A 209 22.89 -11.48 17.76
CA ALA A 209 21.87 -11.07 18.73
C ALA A 209 22.13 -9.68 19.34
N ASP A 210 23.39 -9.26 19.36
CA ASP A 210 23.88 -7.96 19.84
C ASP A 210 24.06 -6.92 18.72
N ASP A 211 23.64 -7.24 17.50
CA ASP A 211 23.71 -6.34 16.34
C ASP A 211 22.38 -5.59 16.15
N LYS A 212 22.43 -4.27 15.93
CA LYS A 212 21.25 -3.44 15.64
C LYS A 212 20.48 -3.89 14.40
N ARG A 213 21.12 -4.62 13.49
CA ARG A 213 20.49 -5.17 12.28
C ARG A 213 19.34 -6.12 12.59
N VAL A 214 19.28 -6.74 13.78
CA VAL A 214 18.10 -7.53 14.23
C VAL A 214 16.82 -6.69 14.28
N GLY A 215 16.94 -5.36 14.41
CA GLY A 215 15.84 -4.41 14.44
C GLY A 215 15.34 -3.93 13.08
N ILE A 216 16.03 -4.24 11.97
CA ILE A 216 15.69 -3.73 10.62
C ILE A 216 14.23 -4.02 10.27
N TYR A 217 13.85 -5.31 10.24
CA TYR A 217 12.50 -5.69 9.84
C TYR A 217 11.46 -5.44 10.93
N LEU A 218 11.86 -5.30 12.20
CA LEU A 218 10.93 -4.90 13.26
C LEU A 218 10.50 -3.44 13.09
N THR A 219 11.46 -2.54 12.90
CA THR A 219 11.22 -1.10 12.69
C THR A 219 10.57 -0.83 11.34
N ALA A 220 11.04 -1.47 10.27
CA ALA A 220 10.44 -1.37 8.93
C ALA A 220 8.97 -1.83 8.93
N ASN A 221 8.65 -3.00 9.49
CA ASN A 221 7.27 -3.51 9.53
C ASN A 221 6.35 -2.59 10.35
N SER A 222 6.86 -1.98 11.42
CA SER A 222 6.11 -1.04 12.24
C SER A 222 5.82 0.26 11.49
N CYS A 223 6.82 0.78 10.76
CA CYS A 223 6.67 1.95 9.90
C CYS A 223 5.69 1.68 8.74
N LEU A 224 5.85 0.55 8.03
CA LEU A 224 4.96 0.13 6.94
C LEU A 224 3.52 -0.03 7.40
N LYS A 225 3.31 -0.60 8.60
CA LYS A 225 1.98 -0.70 9.20
C LYS A 225 1.34 0.67 9.42
N LEU A 226 2.05 1.61 10.02
CA LEU A 226 1.56 2.98 10.26
C LEU A 226 1.24 3.70 8.94
N LEU A 227 2.18 3.71 8.00
CA LEU A 227 2.00 4.32 6.67
C LEU A 227 0.77 3.76 5.94
N THR A 228 0.54 2.46 6.08
CA THR A 228 -0.60 1.80 5.45
C THR A 228 -1.92 2.13 6.16
N GLN A 229 -1.93 2.24 7.49
CA GLN A 229 -3.11 2.61 8.26
C GLN A 229 -3.60 4.03 7.91
N CYS A 230 -2.65 4.94 7.66
CA CYS A 230 -2.93 6.33 7.33
C CYS A 230 -2.99 6.62 5.82
N ARG A 231 -3.08 5.57 4.99
CA ARG A 231 -3.22 5.67 3.53
C ARG A 231 -2.07 6.42 2.81
N LYS A 232 -0.89 6.51 3.42
CA LYS A 232 0.33 7.15 2.86
C LYS A 232 1.31 6.11 2.31
N VAL A 233 0.79 5.13 1.56
CA VAL A 233 1.60 4.01 1.01
C VAL A 233 2.70 4.44 0.04
N ARG A 234 2.61 5.63 -0.58
CA ARG A 234 3.69 6.17 -1.44
C ARG A 234 4.99 6.40 -0.65
N ASN A 235 4.89 6.81 0.61
CA ASN A 235 6.05 7.08 1.48
C ASN A 235 6.78 5.81 1.94
N ALA A 236 6.26 4.63 1.60
CA ALA A 236 6.89 3.33 1.86
C ALA A 236 8.03 3.01 0.88
N GLN A 237 8.07 3.67 -0.29
CA GLN A 237 9.09 3.43 -1.32
C GLN A 237 10.52 3.54 -0.77
N GLN A 238 10.79 4.57 0.03
CA GLN A 238 12.11 4.79 0.62
C GLN A 238 12.55 3.61 1.50
N ILE A 239 11.63 3.00 2.25
CA ILE A 239 11.94 1.85 3.10
C ILE A 239 12.36 0.65 2.24
N PHE A 240 11.60 0.37 1.17
CA PHE A 240 11.92 -0.74 0.26
C PHE A 240 13.24 -0.52 -0.47
N SER A 241 13.49 0.69 -0.98
CA SER A 241 14.76 1.03 -1.65
C SER A 241 15.97 0.93 -0.71
N SER A 242 15.84 1.39 0.54
CA SER A 242 16.92 1.27 1.54
C SER A 242 17.19 -0.19 1.92
N ILE A 243 16.15 -1.01 2.05
CA ILE A 243 16.29 -2.45 2.31
C ILE A 243 17.02 -3.13 1.16
N ASP A 244 16.64 -2.84 -0.08
CA ASP A 244 17.27 -3.38 -1.29
C ASP A 244 18.78 -3.05 -1.32
N ALA A 245 19.11 -1.80 -1.00
CA ALA A 245 20.46 -1.27 -1.06
C ALA A 245 21.40 -1.74 0.06
N GLN A 246 20.90 -2.00 1.28
CA GLN A 246 21.78 -2.17 2.45
C GLN A 246 21.44 -3.38 3.33
N SER A 247 20.22 -3.91 3.27
CA SER A 247 19.82 -4.97 4.22
C SER A 247 20.49 -6.32 3.92
N PRO A 248 20.70 -7.14 4.97
CA PRO A 248 20.98 -8.57 4.81
C PRO A 248 19.82 -9.34 4.18
N PRO A 249 20.09 -10.54 3.61
CA PRO A 249 19.06 -11.42 3.10
C PRO A 249 17.88 -11.57 4.05
N LEU A 250 16.66 -11.48 3.49
CA LEU A 250 15.43 -11.60 4.27
C LEU A 250 15.36 -12.96 5.00
N ALA A 251 15.96 -14.01 4.43
CA ALA A 251 15.99 -15.36 4.97
C ALA A 251 16.59 -15.45 6.38
N PHE A 252 17.48 -14.53 6.76
CA PHE A 252 18.11 -14.52 8.09
C PHE A 252 17.17 -14.12 9.23
N TYR A 253 16.02 -13.54 8.92
CA TYR A 253 15.10 -13.01 9.92
C TYR A 253 14.01 -14.02 10.28
N PRO A 254 13.40 -13.97 11.48
CA PRO A 254 12.32 -14.86 11.88
C PRO A 254 11.11 -14.80 10.94
N ALA A 255 10.41 -15.92 10.77
CA ALA A 255 9.28 -16.05 9.85
C ALA A 255 8.19 -14.97 10.07
N ALA A 256 7.90 -14.61 11.32
CA ALA A 256 6.93 -13.56 11.63
C ALA A 256 7.31 -12.19 11.02
N GLN A 257 8.60 -11.84 11.04
CA GLN A 257 9.10 -10.59 10.44
C GLN A 257 9.06 -10.67 8.92
N ARG A 258 9.51 -11.79 8.35
CA ARG A 258 9.53 -12.01 6.89
C ARG A 258 8.13 -11.96 6.29
N VAL A 259 7.18 -12.68 6.88
CA VAL A 259 5.78 -12.74 6.42
C VAL A 259 5.14 -11.35 6.45
N THR A 260 5.36 -10.59 7.53
CA THR A 260 4.82 -9.24 7.66
C THR A 260 5.41 -8.29 6.61
N TYR A 261 6.72 -8.39 6.37
CA TYR A 261 7.40 -7.58 5.37
C TYR A 261 6.93 -7.89 3.96
N LEU A 262 6.93 -9.17 3.56
CA LEU A 262 6.49 -9.63 2.25
C LEU A 262 5.02 -9.28 1.99
N TYR A 263 4.18 -9.30 3.02
CA TYR A 263 2.80 -8.83 2.93
C TYR A 263 2.71 -7.35 2.52
N TYR A 264 3.47 -6.47 3.19
CA TYR A 264 3.47 -5.04 2.85
C TYR A 264 4.16 -4.76 1.51
N LEU A 265 5.25 -5.46 1.20
CA LEU A 265 5.93 -5.37 -0.09
C LEU A 265 5.01 -5.76 -1.24
N GLY A 266 4.28 -6.88 -1.09
CA GLY A 266 3.31 -7.33 -2.06
C GLY A 266 2.15 -6.35 -2.26
N ARG A 267 1.65 -5.74 -1.18
CA ARG A 267 0.65 -4.67 -1.27
C ARG A 267 1.16 -3.41 -1.95
N TYR A 268 2.40 -3.03 -1.71
CA TYR A 268 3.03 -1.90 -2.39
C TYR A 268 3.14 -2.15 -3.89
N HIS A 269 3.65 -3.31 -4.32
CA HIS A 269 3.70 -3.68 -5.74
C HIS A 269 2.31 -3.76 -6.36
N PHE A 270 1.31 -4.29 -5.64
CA PHE A 270 -0.07 -4.32 -6.10
C PHE A 270 -0.65 -2.91 -6.34
N ALA A 271 -0.43 -2.00 -5.39
CA ALA A 271 -0.90 -0.61 -5.51
C ALA A 271 -0.27 0.11 -6.71
N ASN A 272 0.97 -0.23 -7.07
CA ASN A 272 1.70 0.29 -8.23
C ASN A 272 1.47 -0.53 -9.52
N ASN A 273 0.45 -1.39 -9.57
CA ASN A 273 0.11 -2.25 -10.72
C ASN A 273 1.20 -3.26 -11.14
N HIS A 274 2.21 -3.52 -10.30
CA HIS A 274 3.21 -4.57 -10.54
C HIS A 274 2.70 -5.94 -10.08
N PHE A 275 1.69 -6.50 -10.77
CA PHE A 275 0.97 -7.68 -10.28
C PHE A 275 1.82 -8.95 -10.18
N MET A 276 2.79 -9.18 -11.07
CA MET A 276 3.70 -10.34 -10.99
C MET A 276 4.56 -10.27 -9.72
N ARG A 277 5.21 -9.13 -9.50
CA ARG A 277 6.01 -8.85 -8.29
C ARG A 277 5.16 -8.96 -7.02
N ALA A 278 3.94 -8.42 -7.05
CA ALA A 278 2.99 -8.54 -5.96
C ALA A 278 2.62 -10.00 -5.68
N GLN A 279 2.30 -10.77 -6.72
CA GLN A 279 1.92 -12.17 -6.61
C GLN A 279 3.06 -13.01 -6.01
N ALA A 280 4.31 -12.81 -6.46
CA ALA A 280 5.48 -13.51 -5.93
C ALA A 280 5.68 -13.24 -4.43
N ALA A 281 5.70 -11.96 -4.02
CA ALA A 281 5.88 -11.59 -2.61
C ALA A 281 4.73 -12.09 -1.72
N LEU A 282 3.47 -11.97 -2.18
CA LEU A 282 2.30 -12.42 -1.42
C LEU A 282 2.21 -13.95 -1.34
N GLN A 283 2.65 -14.65 -2.39
CA GLN A 283 2.74 -16.11 -2.39
C GLN A 283 3.73 -16.58 -1.32
N ALA A 284 4.94 -16.01 -1.33
CA ALA A 284 5.97 -16.32 -0.34
C ALA A 284 5.50 -15.99 1.09
N ALA A 285 4.80 -14.86 1.28
CA ALA A 285 4.20 -14.51 2.57
C ALA A 285 3.17 -15.56 3.03
N TYR A 286 2.31 -16.04 2.12
CA TYR A 286 1.24 -16.98 2.45
C TYR A 286 1.77 -18.39 2.77
N GLU A 287 2.83 -18.82 2.07
CA GLU A 287 3.50 -20.11 2.30
C GLU A 287 4.26 -20.15 3.63
N GLN A 288 4.91 -19.03 3.99
CA GLN A 288 5.65 -18.91 5.25
C GLN A 288 4.74 -18.60 6.46
N CYS A 289 3.50 -18.17 6.24
CA CYS A 289 2.57 -17.81 7.32
C CYS A 289 2.04 -19.06 8.05
N HIS A 290 2.17 -19.06 9.38
CA HIS A 290 1.71 -20.17 10.22
C HIS A 290 0.24 -20.52 9.98
N ARG A 291 -0.08 -21.82 9.86
CA ARG A 291 -1.43 -22.30 9.49
C ARG A 291 -2.52 -21.86 10.46
N GLN A 292 -2.20 -21.77 11.75
CA GLN A 292 -3.14 -21.31 12.80
C GLN A 292 -3.37 -19.79 12.78
N ALA A 293 -2.53 -19.00 12.10
CA ALA A 293 -2.67 -17.55 12.01
C ALA A 293 -3.72 -17.16 10.95
N VAL A 294 -4.94 -17.70 11.06
CA VAL A 294 -6.02 -17.60 10.05
C VAL A 294 -6.31 -16.15 9.67
N LYS A 295 -6.30 -15.22 10.65
CA LYS A 295 -6.50 -13.78 10.40
C LYS A 295 -5.43 -13.20 9.46
N HIS A 296 -4.15 -13.50 9.70
CA HIS A 296 -3.05 -13.03 8.86
C HIS A 296 -3.09 -13.70 7.48
N ARG A 297 -3.37 -15.01 7.43
CA ARG A 297 -3.53 -15.76 6.18
C ARG A 297 -4.65 -15.18 5.33
N LYS A 298 -5.80 -14.83 5.92
CA LYS A 298 -6.92 -14.15 5.24
C LYS A 298 -6.49 -12.80 4.66
N SER A 299 -5.76 -11.98 5.42
CA SER A 299 -5.25 -10.69 4.94
C SER A 299 -4.30 -10.85 3.76
N ILE A 300 -3.36 -11.80 3.82
CA ILE A 300 -2.44 -12.08 2.71
C ILE A 300 -3.21 -12.61 1.49
N LEU A 301 -4.09 -13.60 1.72
CA LEU A 301 -4.84 -14.28 0.68
C LEU A 301 -5.77 -13.33 -0.10
N THR A 302 -6.33 -12.32 0.57
CA THR A 302 -7.13 -11.26 -0.07
C THR A 302 -6.38 -10.61 -1.23
N TYR A 303 -5.15 -10.13 -0.98
CA TYR A 303 -4.35 -9.48 -2.01
C TYR A 303 -3.75 -10.48 -2.99
N LEU A 304 -3.41 -11.69 -2.53
CA LEU A 304 -2.89 -12.74 -3.40
C LEU A 304 -3.91 -13.15 -4.46
N VAL A 305 -5.17 -13.36 -4.07
CA VAL A 305 -6.25 -13.66 -5.01
C VAL A 305 -6.47 -12.47 -5.96
N ALA A 306 -6.54 -11.24 -5.44
CA ALA A 306 -6.71 -10.05 -6.29
C ALA A 306 -5.58 -9.91 -7.33
N ALA A 307 -4.32 -10.10 -6.93
CA ALA A 307 -3.18 -10.07 -7.84
C ALA A 307 -3.28 -11.17 -8.92
N ASN A 308 -3.65 -12.39 -8.52
CA ASN A 308 -3.85 -13.49 -9.47
C ASN A 308 -4.99 -13.24 -10.45
N LEU A 309 -6.10 -12.60 -10.03
CA LEU A 309 -7.19 -12.24 -10.93
C LEU A 309 -6.73 -11.23 -11.99
N CYS A 310 -5.98 -10.21 -11.61
CA CYS A 310 -5.38 -9.25 -12.55
C CYS A 310 -4.41 -9.93 -13.55
N LEU A 311 -3.85 -11.08 -13.17
CA LEU A 311 -2.96 -11.90 -14.00
C LEU A 311 -3.72 -12.99 -14.81
N GLY A 312 -5.06 -13.00 -14.74
CA GLY A 312 -5.90 -13.98 -15.42
C GLY A 312 -5.87 -15.39 -14.83
N ARG A 313 -5.50 -15.53 -13.55
CA ARG A 313 -5.52 -16.80 -12.80
C ARG A 313 -6.64 -16.79 -11.76
N PHE A 314 -7.49 -17.81 -11.81
CA PHE A 314 -8.59 -17.96 -10.86
C PHE A 314 -8.23 -18.89 -9.69
N PRO A 315 -8.77 -18.66 -8.48
CA PRO A 315 -8.55 -19.54 -7.34
C PRO A 315 -9.15 -20.94 -7.58
N SER A 316 -8.48 -21.98 -7.10
CA SER A 316 -8.98 -23.36 -7.14
C SER A 316 -10.04 -23.59 -6.07
N SER A 317 -10.89 -24.59 -6.28
CA SER A 317 -11.85 -25.06 -5.25
C SER A 317 -11.14 -25.47 -3.96
N THR A 318 -9.98 -26.12 -4.07
CA THR A 318 -9.14 -26.54 -2.92
C THR A 318 -8.63 -25.36 -2.10
N LEU A 319 -8.31 -24.22 -2.73
CA LEU A 319 -7.90 -23.01 -2.02
C LEU A 319 -9.08 -22.38 -1.30
N LEU A 320 -10.26 -22.38 -1.94
CA LEU A 320 -11.48 -21.76 -1.41
C LEU A 320 -12.13 -22.58 -0.28
N ALA A 321 -11.83 -23.88 -0.19
CA ALA A 321 -12.26 -24.74 0.91
C ALA A 321 -11.50 -24.49 2.22
N ARG A 322 -10.44 -23.67 2.21
CA ARG A 322 -9.63 -23.39 3.40
C ARG A 322 -10.34 -22.41 4.36
N PRO A 323 -10.12 -22.51 5.68
CA PRO A 323 -10.80 -21.67 6.65
C PRO A 323 -10.55 -20.17 6.45
N GLU A 324 -9.33 -19.78 6.06
CA GLU A 324 -9.02 -18.38 5.76
C GLU A 324 -9.73 -17.84 4.51
N ALA A 325 -10.24 -18.72 3.63
CA ALA A 325 -10.91 -18.37 2.39
C ALA A 325 -12.44 -18.31 2.51
N ALA A 326 -13.02 -18.68 3.66
CA ALA A 326 -14.47 -18.75 3.86
C ALA A 326 -15.18 -17.40 3.57
N GLU A 327 -14.62 -16.28 4.03
CA GLU A 327 -15.16 -14.94 3.73
C GLU A 327 -14.80 -14.43 2.32
N LEU A 328 -13.75 -15.01 1.71
CA LEU A 328 -13.20 -14.58 0.42
C LEU A 328 -13.97 -15.20 -0.75
N GLY A 329 -14.35 -16.46 -0.63
CA GLY A 329 -15.10 -17.21 -1.66
C GLY A 329 -16.36 -16.47 -2.13
N PRO A 330 -17.28 -16.07 -1.24
CA PRO A 330 -18.51 -15.37 -1.62
C PRO A 330 -18.30 -14.04 -2.38
N LYS A 331 -17.12 -13.41 -2.26
CA LYS A 331 -16.78 -12.15 -2.93
C LYS A 331 -15.99 -12.37 -4.22
N PHE A 332 -15.05 -13.31 -4.24
CA PHE A 332 -14.20 -13.54 -5.41
C PHE A 332 -14.79 -14.52 -6.43
N LEU A 333 -15.59 -15.52 -6.00
CA LEU A 333 -16.19 -16.50 -6.92
C LEU A 333 -17.16 -15.87 -7.93
N PRO A 334 -18.11 -15.00 -7.52
CA PRO A 334 -19.00 -14.36 -8.47
C PRO A 334 -18.23 -13.52 -9.49
N LEU A 335 -17.20 -12.79 -9.05
CA LEU A 335 -16.32 -12.03 -9.93
C LEU A 335 -15.61 -12.94 -10.96
N CYS A 336 -15.08 -14.09 -10.52
CA CYS A 336 -14.47 -15.07 -11.44
C CYS A 336 -15.46 -15.57 -12.49
N HIS A 337 -16.72 -15.83 -12.09
CA HIS A 337 -17.77 -16.26 -13.00
C HIS A 337 -18.10 -15.16 -14.01
N ILE A 338 -18.27 -13.91 -13.55
CA ILE A 338 -18.56 -12.75 -14.39
C ILE A 338 -17.43 -12.50 -15.41
N MET A 339 -16.17 -12.54 -14.96
CA MET A 339 -15.00 -12.41 -15.84
C MET A 339 -14.96 -13.52 -16.89
N ARG A 340 -15.17 -14.78 -16.47
CA ARG A 340 -15.21 -15.93 -17.39
C ARG A 340 -16.38 -15.84 -18.36
N SER A 341 -17.50 -15.27 -17.92
CA SER A 341 -18.70 -15.16 -18.74
C SER A 341 -18.64 -14.00 -19.72
N GLY A 342 -17.74 -13.02 -19.52
CA GLY A 342 -17.67 -11.80 -20.31
C GLY A 342 -18.89 -10.89 -20.15
N ASN A 343 -19.60 -10.96 -19.02
CA ASN A 343 -20.79 -10.13 -18.82
C ASN A 343 -20.36 -8.77 -18.26
N LEU A 344 -20.18 -7.78 -19.14
CA LEU A 344 -19.65 -6.45 -18.79
C LEU A 344 -20.60 -5.65 -17.89
N GLY A 345 -21.91 -5.69 -18.12
CA GLY A 345 -22.88 -5.01 -17.26
C GLY A 345 -22.82 -5.50 -15.81
N ARG A 346 -22.81 -6.83 -15.59
CA ARG A 346 -22.61 -7.40 -14.24
C ARG A 346 -21.22 -7.11 -13.68
N PHE A 347 -20.19 -7.03 -14.52
CA PHE A 347 -18.84 -6.68 -14.08
C PHE A 347 -18.80 -5.28 -13.48
N TYR A 348 -19.34 -4.28 -14.20
CA TYR A 348 -19.42 -2.91 -13.72
C TYR A 348 -20.30 -2.77 -12.48
N GLN A 349 -21.45 -3.45 -12.45
CA GLN A 349 -22.32 -3.43 -11.28
C GLN A 349 -21.64 -4.05 -10.05
N TYR A 350 -21.05 -5.24 -10.19
CA TYR A 350 -20.46 -5.98 -9.06
C TYR A 350 -19.22 -5.28 -8.47
N LEU A 351 -18.51 -4.49 -9.29
CA LEU A 351 -17.40 -3.64 -8.87
C LEU A 351 -17.79 -2.16 -8.77
N GLY A 352 -19.09 -1.84 -8.81
CA GLY A 352 -19.59 -0.48 -8.68
C GLY A 352 -19.45 0.01 -7.24
N LEU A 353 -19.17 1.30 -7.04
CA LEU A 353 -18.98 1.88 -5.70
C LEU A 353 -20.23 1.73 -4.83
N GLU A 354 -21.42 1.78 -5.42
CA GLU A 354 -22.69 1.63 -4.71
C GLU A 354 -23.03 0.17 -4.35
N SER A 355 -22.31 -0.80 -4.91
CA SER A 355 -22.57 -2.22 -4.64
C SER A 355 -21.94 -2.69 -3.33
N GLU A 356 -22.60 -3.64 -2.65
CA GLU A 356 -22.07 -4.25 -1.42
C GLU A 356 -20.68 -4.90 -1.65
N SER A 357 -20.49 -5.51 -2.82
CA SER A 357 -19.23 -6.10 -3.25
C SER A 357 -18.15 -5.04 -3.49
N GLY A 358 -18.47 -3.96 -4.21
CA GLY A 358 -17.58 -2.82 -4.42
C GLY A 358 -17.13 -2.20 -3.10
N GLN A 359 -18.07 -1.95 -2.18
CA GLN A 359 -17.79 -1.48 -0.81
C GLN A 359 -16.89 -2.44 -0.02
N TRP A 360 -16.99 -3.74 -0.27
CA TRP A 360 -16.10 -4.73 0.36
C TRP A 360 -14.67 -4.65 -0.20
N PHE A 361 -14.51 -4.48 -1.51
CA PHE A 361 -13.22 -4.39 -2.20
C PHE A 361 -12.50 -3.05 -1.97
N ILE A 362 -13.24 -1.93 -1.92
CA ILE A 362 -12.65 -0.59 -1.69
C ILE A 362 -12.10 -0.46 -0.27
N ARG A 363 -12.81 -1.00 0.74
CA ARG A 363 -12.33 -1.09 2.13
C ARG A 363 -11.02 -1.89 2.26
N ARG A 364 -10.72 -2.73 1.28
CA ARG A 364 -9.48 -3.52 1.18
C ARG A 364 -8.48 -2.94 0.18
N SER A 365 -8.75 -1.79 -0.41
CA SER A 365 -7.87 -1.13 -1.39
C SER A 365 -7.48 -2.03 -2.57
N VAL A 366 -8.40 -2.89 -3.03
CA VAL A 366 -8.20 -3.75 -4.22
C VAL A 366 -9.15 -3.41 -5.38
N LEU A 367 -10.19 -2.61 -5.13
CA LEU A 367 -11.26 -2.36 -6.08
C LEU A 367 -10.77 -1.76 -7.41
N LEU A 368 -9.96 -0.70 -7.35
CA LEU A 368 -9.57 0.05 -8.55
C LEU A 368 -8.74 -0.81 -9.52
N GLN A 369 -7.78 -1.57 -8.98
CA GLN A 369 -6.98 -2.49 -9.78
C GLN A 369 -7.84 -3.61 -10.36
N LEU A 370 -8.78 -4.17 -9.58
CA LEU A 370 -9.71 -5.19 -10.09
C LEU A 370 -10.58 -4.62 -11.21
N ARG A 371 -11.19 -3.43 -11.03
CA ARG A 371 -12.01 -2.79 -12.06
C ARG A 371 -11.21 -2.59 -13.35
N ASN A 372 -10.08 -1.89 -13.27
CA ASN A 372 -9.34 -1.48 -14.47
C ASN A 372 -8.61 -2.64 -15.16
N ARG A 373 -8.11 -3.62 -14.41
CA ARG A 373 -7.27 -4.71 -14.95
C ARG A 373 -8.03 -5.99 -15.23
N CYS A 374 -9.16 -6.25 -14.56
CA CYS A 374 -9.98 -7.41 -14.88
C CYS A 374 -10.98 -7.12 -16.00
N GLU A 375 -11.30 -5.86 -16.26
CA GLU A 375 -12.17 -5.43 -17.35
C GLU A 375 -11.68 -5.93 -18.72
N ILE A 376 -10.39 -5.75 -19.01
CA ILE A 376 -9.79 -6.23 -20.27
C ILE A 376 -9.92 -7.75 -20.43
N ILE A 377 -9.87 -8.51 -19.33
CA ILE A 377 -10.06 -9.96 -19.31
C ILE A 377 -11.54 -10.32 -19.54
N ALA A 378 -12.46 -9.52 -19.01
CA ALA A 378 -13.89 -9.67 -19.26
C ALA A 378 -14.22 -9.39 -20.73
N TRP A 379 -13.68 -8.30 -21.31
CA TRP A 379 -13.77 -7.99 -22.74
C TRP A 379 -13.25 -9.12 -23.63
N ARG A 380 -12.06 -9.65 -23.33
CA ARG A 380 -11.51 -10.82 -24.02
C ARG A 380 -12.47 -12.00 -23.97
N SER A 381 -13.08 -12.24 -22.82
CA SER A 381 -14.02 -13.37 -22.63
C SER A 381 -15.33 -13.16 -23.38
N LEU A 382 -15.83 -11.92 -23.47
CA LEU A 382 -16.97 -11.55 -24.30
C LEU A 382 -16.65 -11.82 -25.78
N ILE A 383 -15.57 -11.26 -26.30
CA ILE A 383 -15.14 -11.44 -27.70
C ILE A 383 -14.97 -12.93 -28.03
N ARG A 384 -14.35 -13.69 -27.12
CA ARG A 384 -14.20 -15.15 -27.26
C ARG A 384 -15.55 -15.86 -27.38
N LYS A 385 -16.53 -15.48 -26.57
CA LYS A 385 -17.88 -16.07 -26.64
C LYS A 385 -18.61 -15.64 -27.91
N THR A 386 -18.55 -14.37 -28.29
CA THR A 386 -19.13 -13.89 -29.53
C THR A 386 -18.53 -14.63 -30.74
N PHE A 387 -17.22 -14.90 -30.74
CA PHE A 387 -16.58 -15.73 -31.75
C PHE A 387 -17.14 -17.16 -31.76
N LEU A 388 -17.33 -17.78 -30.58
CA LEU A 388 -17.88 -19.13 -30.48
C LEU A 388 -19.30 -19.24 -31.04
N PHE A 389 -20.14 -18.22 -30.86
CA PHE A 389 -21.54 -18.24 -31.29
C PHE A 389 -21.77 -17.73 -32.71
N SER A 390 -21.00 -16.73 -33.14
CA SER A 390 -21.27 -15.97 -34.37
C SER A 390 -20.01 -15.70 -35.21
N GLY A 391 -18.89 -16.31 -34.84
CA GLY A 391 -17.65 -16.26 -35.60
C GLY A 391 -17.70 -17.21 -36.79
N TYR A 392 -17.13 -16.76 -37.91
CA TYR A 392 -16.89 -17.61 -39.06
C TYR A 392 -15.68 -18.51 -38.78
N MET A 393 -15.90 -19.83 -38.71
CA MET A 393 -14.89 -20.80 -38.27
C MET A 393 -13.80 -21.10 -39.32
N GLY A 394 -13.92 -20.56 -40.52
CA GLY A 394 -13.02 -20.84 -41.64
C GLY A 394 -13.42 -22.10 -42.41
N GLU A 395 -13.19 -22.06 -43.71
CA GLU A 395 -13.20 -23.22 -44.62
C GLU A 395 -11.77 -23.38 -45.19
N GLU A 396 -11.50 -24.42 -45.97
CA GLU A 396 -10.22 -24.52 -46.67
C GLU A 396 -9.94 -23.22 -47.46
N LYS A 397 -8.75 -22.64 -47.24
CA LYS A 397 -8.26 -21.36 -47.81
C LYS A 397 -8.88 -20.06 -47.27
N LYS A 398 -9.93 -20.08 -46.43
CA LYS A 398 -10.53 -18.86 -45.85
C LYS A 398 -10.15 -18.67 -44.39
N VAL A 399 -9.63 -17.49 -44.04
CA VAL A 399 -9.25 -17.15 -42.67
C VAL A 399 -10.49 -17.01 -41.78
N PRO A 400 -10.54 -17.66 -40.61
CA PRO A 400 -11.61 -17.45 -39.63
C PRO A 400 -11.69 -15.99 -39.17
N PHE A 401 -12.89 -15.45 -39.01
CA PHE A 401 -13.06 -14.07 -38.58
C PHE A 401 -14.34 -13.85 -37.75
N LEU A 402 -14.36 -12.78 -36.97
CA LEU A 402 -15.53 -12.29 -36.25
C LEU A 402 -15.81 -10.85 -36.67
N ARG A 403 -17.05 -10.58 -37.10
CA ARG A 403 -17.50 -9.20 -37.34
C ARG A 403 -17.67 -8.50 -36.00
N LEU A 404 -17.00 -7.36 -35.83
CA LEU A 404 -16.95 -6.63 -34.57
C LEU A 404 -18.28 -5.98 -34.20
N GLN A 405 -19.16 -5.75 -35.19
CA GLN A 405 -20.55 -5.36 -34.92
C GLN A 405 -21.24 -6.33 -33.95
N TYR A 406 -21.01 -7.64 -34.03
CA TYR A 406 -21.63 -8.60 -33.10
C TYR A 406 -21.08 -8.46 -31.68
N VAL A 407 -19.82 -8.06 -31.53
CA VAL A 407 -19.23 -7.74 -30.23
C VAL A 407 -19.89 -6.50 -29.65
N ARG A 408 -20.07 -5.44 -30.46
CA ARG A 408 -20.77 -4.22 -30.08
C ARG A 408 -22.17 -4.50 -29.54
N HIS A 409 -22.97 -5.25 -30.31
CA HIS A 409 -24.34 -5.61 -29.91
C HIS A 409 -24.34 -6.43 -28.61
N ALA A 410 -23.45 -7.41 -28.47
CA ALA A 410 -23.37 -8.22 -27.26
C ALA A 410 -22.95 -7.40 -26.02
N ALA A 411 -22.02 -6.46 -26.19
CA ALA A 411 -21.57 -5.56 -25.13
C ALA A 411 -22.68 -4.57 -24.72
N ALA A 412 -23.29 -3.88 -25.69
CA ALA A 412 -24.41 -2.97 -25.48
C ALA A 412 -25.57 -3.69 -24.77
N TRP A 413 -25.94 -4.90 -25.24
CA TRP A 413 -26.97 -5.70 -24.60
C TRP A 413 -26.63 -6.04 -23.14
N ALA A 414 -25.39 -6.44 -22.85
CA ALA A 414 -24.97 -6.78 -21.50
C ALA A 414 -25.04 -5.58 -20.55
N VAL A 415 -24.73 -4.37 -21.02
CA VAL A 415 -24.81 -3.13 -20.25
C VAL A 415 -26.28 -2.71 -20.06
N LYS A 416 -27.07 -2.64 -21.13
CA LYS A 416 -28.49 -2.24 -21.09
C LYS A 416 -29.35 -3.13 -20.21
N GLN A 417 -29.17 -4.45 -20.30
CA GLN A 417 -29.93 -5.41 -19.49
C GLN A 417 -29.77 -5.09 -18.00
N GLN A 418 -28.59 -4.62 -17.59
CA GLN A 418 -28.32 -4.30 -16.19
C GLN A 418 -28.90 -2.94 -15.77
N THR A 419 -28.84 -1.93 -16.63
CA THR A 419 -29.45 -0.62 -16.36
C THR A 419 -30.98 -0.74 -16.16
N ALA A 420 -31.64 -1.59 -16.95
CA ALA A 420 -33.07 -1.87 -16.80
C ALA A 420 -33.40 -2.55 -15.45
N LEU A 421 -32.58 -3.52 -15.03
CA LEU A 421 -32.75 -4.21 -13.74
C LEU A 421 -32.51 -3.29 -12.53
N SER A 422 -31.53 -2.38 -12.62
CA SER A 422 -31.25 -1.40 -11.55
C SER A 422 -32.37 -0.38 -11.40
N ARG A 423 -32.95 0.11 -12.51
CA ARG A 423 -34.11 1.01 -12.50
C ARG A 423 -35.36 0.36 -11.90
N ALA A 424 -35.60 -0.92 -12.20
CA ALA A 424 -36.75 -1.66 -11.66
C ALA A 424 -36.67 -1.89 -10.13
N ASN A 425 -35.46 -1.98 -9.56
CA ASN A 425 -35.25 -2.23 -8.14
C ASN A 425 -35.20 -0.96 -7.28
N GLY A 426 -35.58 0.22 -7.80
CA GLY A 426 -35.58 1.49 -7.06
C GLY A 426 -34.19 2.00 -6.65
N SER A 427 -33.12 1.29 -7.04
CA SER A 427 -31.73 1.69 -6.87
C SER A 427 -31.25 2.31 -8.19
N GLY A 428 -31.77 3.50 -8.47
CA GLY A 428 -31.37 4.30 -9.62
C GLY A 428 -29.95 4.81 -9.48
N SER A 429 -28.96 3.93 -9.65
CA SER A 429 -27.58 4.35 -9.90
C SER A 429 -27.49 4.72 -11.38
N HIS A 430 -27.19 5.99 -11.66
CA HIS A 430 -26.68 6.41 -12.96
C HIS A 430 -25.29 5.77 -13.17
N THR A 431 -25.26 4.48 -13.52
CA THR A 431 -24.16 3.93 -14.30
C THR A 431 -24.41 4.30 -15.75
N THR A 432 -24.44 5.59 -16.04
CA THR A 432 -23.99 6.05 -17.33
C THR A 432 -22.50 5.69 -17.37
N HIS A 433 -22.03 5.14 -18.48
CA HIS A 433 -20.66 5.46 -18.87
C HIS A 433 -20.54 6.95 -18.62
N ALA A 434 -19.60 7.39 -17.78
CA ALA A 434 -19.28 8.79 -17.76
C ALA A 434 -18.83 9.08 -19.20
N ALA A 435 -19.76 9.55 -20.03
CA ALA A 435 -19.44 10.55 -21.01
C ALA A 435 -18.70 11.57 -20.15
N GLU A 436 -17.37 11.59 -20.27
CA GLU A 436 -16.55 12.62 -19.67
C GLU A 436 -16.96 13.93 -20.33
N SER A 437 -18.08 14.48 -19.88
CA SER A 437 -18.51 15.84 -20.14
C SER A 437 -17.77 16.77 -19.17
N TYR A 438 -16.51 16.46 -18.83
CA TYR A 438 -15.64 17.47 -18.24
C TYR A 438 -15.01 18.20 -19.42
N VAL A 439 -15.72 19.24 -19.87
CA VAL A 439 -15.12 20.29 -20.69
C VAL A 439 -14.60 21.32 -19.68
N ASP A 440 -13.31 21.60 -19.73
CA ASP A 440 -12.70 22.64 -18.90
C ASP A 440 -13.46 23.97 -19.17
N PRO A 441 -13.82 24.77 -18.13
CA PRO A 441 -14.61 25.99 -18.31
C PRO A 441 -14.06 26.95 -19.36
N GLU A 442 -12.74 26.96 -19.59
CA GLU A 442 -12.09 27.79 -20.63
C GLU A 442 -12.47 27.34 -22.06
N PHE A 443 -12.86 26.08 -22.24
CA PHE A 443 -13.21 25.47 -23.52
C PHE A 443 -14.70 25.15 -23.64
N ALA A 444 -15.51 25.48 -22.62
CA ALA A 444 -16.95 25.21 -22.59
C ALA A 444 -17.70 25.88 -23.76
N ASP A 445 -17.21 27.04 -24.21
CA ASP A 445 -17.79 27.84 -25.29
C ASP A 445 -17.07 27.68 -26.63
N MET A 446 -16.11 26.76 -26.74
CA MET A 446 -15.30 26.59 -27.94
C MET A 446 -16.15 26.22 -29.17
N ASN A 447 -17.16 25.37 -28.99
CA ASN A 447 -18.10 25.02 -30.06
C ASN A 447 -18.96 26.22 -30.48
N GLY A 448 -19.30 27.12 -29.55
CA GLY A 448 -20.00 28.38 -29.85
C GLY A 448 -19.11 29.33 -30.66
N ALA A 449 -17.84 29.50 -30.26
CA ALA A 449 -16.87 30.31 -30.96
C ALA A 449 -16.54 29.79 -32.37
N ILE A 450 -16.42 28.47 -32.53
CA ILE A 450 -16.27 27.81 -33.85
C ILE A 450 -17.46 28.14 -34.75
N HIS A 451 -18.67 28.08 -34.20
CA HIS A 451 -19.89 28.34 -34.95
C HIS A 451 -20.09 29.83 -35.30
N GLU A 452 -19.58 30.73 -34.47
CA GLU A 452 -19.63 32.18 -34.71
C GLU A 452 -18.57 32.64 -35.71
N THR A 453 -17.41 32.00 -35.72
CA THR A 453 -16.30 32.34 -36.60
C THR A 453 -16.31 31.56 -37.92
N GLY A 454 -16.98 30.42 -38.00
CA GLY A 454 -16.93 29.51 -39.15
C GLY A 454 -15.60 28.74 -39.25
N PHE A 455 -14.82 28.65 -38.16
CA PHE A 455 -13.51 28.02 -38.16
C PHE A 455 -13.60 26.49 -38.14
N ASP A 456 -13.15 25.82 -39.21
CA ASP A 456 -13.10 24.36 -39.27
C ASP A 456 -11.79 23.82 -38.68
N MET A 457 -11.87 22.98 -37.65
CA MET A 457 -10.71 22.42 -36.95
C MET A 457 -9.94 21.38 -37.77
N GLU A 458 -10.58 20.69 -38.73
CA GLU A 458 -9.89 19.67 -39.54
C GLU A 458 -9.08 20.29 -40.69
N SER A 459 -9.63 21.31 -41.35
CA SER A 459 -8.93 22.02 -42.45
C SER A 459 -8.10 23.21 -41.98
N GLY A 460 -8.45 23.84 -40.87
CA GLY A 460 -7.82 25.07 -40.36
C GLY A 460 -8.25 26.34 -41.10
N GLU A 461 -9.33 26.27 -41.89
CA GLU A 461 -9.85 27.39 -42.69
C GLU A 461 -11.14 27.98 -42.09
N TYR A 462 -11.40 29.25 -42.39
CA TYR A 462 -12.65 29.92 -42.02
C TYR A 462 -13.63 29.81 -43.19
N LEU A 463 -14.76 29.12 -42.97
CA LEU A 463 -15.81 28.89 -43.96
C LEU A 463 -16.96 29.88 -43.73
N ASP A 464 -17.12 30.83 -44.65
CA ASP A 464 -18.16 31.88 -44.60
C ASP A 464 -19.60 31.31 -44.59
N ASP A 465 -19.80 30.09 -45.09
CA ASP A 465 -21.14 29.47 -45.21
C ASP A 465 -21.77 29.07 -43.86
N TYR A 466 -21.00 29.06 -42.76
CA TYR A 466 -21.45 28.63 -41.43
C TYR A 466 -21.73 29.77 -40.44
N ILE A 467 -21.44 31.02 -40.81
CA ILE A 467 -21.62 32.18 -39.93
C ILE A 467 -23.12 32.50 -39.77
N GLY A 468 -23.65 32.31 -38.56
CA GLY A 468 -24.99 32.75 -38.17
C GLY A 468 -26.16 31.78 -38.44
N GLN A 469 -25.92 30.54 -38.86
CA GLN A 469 -26.98 29.52 -38.93
C GLN A 469 -27.16 28.82 -37.58
N HIS A 470 -28.15 29.20 -36.78
CA HIS A 470 -28.57 28.36 -35.65
C HIS A 470 -29.19 27.06 -36.18
N GLN A 471 -28.40 26.00 -36.30
CA GLN A 471 -28.94 24.65 -36.21
C GLN A 471 -29.29 24.41 -34.74
N PRO A 472 -30.56 24.14 -34.39
CA PRO A 472 -30.87 23.67 -33.04
C PRO A 472 -30.03 22.40 -32.84
N ALA A 473 -29.16 22.43 -31.83
CA ALA A 473 -28.41 21.25 -31.41
C ALA A 473 -29.41 20.10 -31.32
N GLY A 474 -29.29 19.13 -32.22
CA GLY A 474 -30.13 17.95 -32.21
C GLY A 474 -30.03 17.35 -30.81
N GLU A 475 -31.17 17.27 -30.13
CA GLU A 475 -31.29 16.51 -28.90
C GLU A 475 -30.81 15.07 -29.20
N ASP A 476 -29.70 14.69 -28.56
CA ASP A 476 -29.37 13.31 -28.22
C ASP A 476 -28.86 12.36 -29.32
N ASP A 477 -28.02 12.82 -30.26
CA ASP A 477 -27.25 11.93 -31.16
C ASP A 477 -25.94 11.42 -30.50
N SER A 478 -25.97 11.18 -29.18
CA SER A 478 -24.87 10.50 -28.51
C SER A 478 -24.90 9.02 -28.93
N GLU A 479 -23.98 8.62 -29.82
CA GLU A 479 -23.86 7.21 -30.22
C GLU A 479 -23.87 6.31 -28.99
N GLU A 480 -24.83 5.39 -28.95
CA GLU A 480 -25.06 4.56 -27.78
C GLU A 480 -23.83 3.68 -27.48
N SER A 481 -23.14 3.97 -26.38
CA SER A 481 -21.94 3.24 -25.94
C SER A 481 -22.25 1.75 -25.65
N PRO A 482 -21.37 0.81 -26.06
CA PRO A 482 -20.10 1.06 -26.71
C PRO A 482 -20.22 1.38 -28.20
N THR A 483 -19.49 2.42 -28.65
CA THR A 483 -19.37 2.80 -30.06
C THR A 483 -18.51 1.79 -30.83
N MET A 484 -18.56 1.86 -32.15
CA MET A 484 -17.74 0.98 -33.00
C MET A 484 -16.23 1.25 -32.81
N MET A 485 -15.84 2.52 -32.63
CA MET A 485 -14.46 2.91 -32.35
C MET A 485 -13.97 2.36 -31.00
N GLU A 486 -14.81 2.40 -29.96
CA GLU A 486 -14.47 1.82 -28.65
C GLU A 486 -14.20 0.31 -28.76
N ILE A 487 -15.03 -0.43 -29.51
CA ILE A 487 -14.83 -1.86 -29.75
C ILE A 487 -13.53 -2.13 -30.49
N GLU A 488 -13.22 -1.35 -31.53
CA GLU A 488 -11.95 -1.47 -32.26
C GLU A 488 -10.74 -1.21 -31.35
N SER A 489 -10.79 -0.16 -30.54
CA SER A 489 -9.75 0.18 -29.57
C SER A 489 -9.52 -0.94 -28.55
N VAL A 490 -10.60 -1.55 -28.02
CA VAL A 490 -10.50 -2.70 -27.11
C VAL A 490 -9.84 -3.90 -27.81
N VAL A 491 -10.26 -4.23 -29.04
CA VAL A 491 -9.72 -5.37 -29.79
C VAL A 491 -8.23 -5.15 -30.13
N LEU A 492 -7.86 -3.96 -30.60
CA LEU A 492 -6.48 -3.60 -30.88
C LEU A 492 -5.61 -3.67 -29.62
N SER A 493 -6.11 -3.15 -28.50
CA SER A 493 -5.44 -3.23 -27.19
C SER A 493 -5.21 -4.66 -26.74
N LEU A 494 -6.18 -5.56 -26.97
CA LEU A 494 -6.05 -6.98 -26.65
C LEU A 494 -5.06 -7.70 -27.57
N ILE A 495 -4.98 -7.32 -28.85
CA ILE A 495 -3.99 -7.84 -29.80
C ILE A 495 -2.59 -7.40 -29.39
N GLN A 496 -2.39 -6.11 -29.10
CA GLN A 496 -1.10 -5.55 -28.65
C GLN A 496 -0.60 -6.22 -27.35
N GLN A 497 -1.51 -6.47 -26.41
CA GLN A 497 -1.18 -7.19 -25.18
C GLN A 497 -0.92 -8.69 -25.42
N GLY A 498 -1.25 -9.23 -26.58
CA GLY A 498 -1.12 -10.64 -26.94
C GLY A 498 -2.22 -11.53 -26.36
N PHE A 499 -3.28 -10.94 -25.82
CA PHE A 499 -4.45 -11.63 -25.25
C PHE A 499 -5.42 -12.11 -26.33
N LEU A 500 -5.37 -11.50 -27.51
CA LEU A 500 -5.88 -12.00 -28.77
C LEU A 500 -4.73 -12.13 -29.77
N ARG A 501 -4.81 -13.12 -30.65
CA ARG A 501 -3.82 -13.33 -31.73
C ARG A 501 -4.54 -13.27 -33.07
N GLY A 502 -4.29 -12.21 -33.83
CA GLY A 502 -4.95 -11.98 -35.12
C GLY A 502 -4.80 -10.53 -35.55
N PHE A 503 -5.60 -10.14 -36.53
CA PHE A 503 -5.61 -8.79 -37.10
C PHE A 503 -7.01 -8.19 -37.00
N ALA A 504 -7.10 -6.91 -36.67
CA ALA A 504 -8.33 -6.14 -36.80
C ALA A 504 -8.29 -5.35 -38.12
N LEU A 505 -9.42 -5.23 -38.80
CA LEU A 505 -9.57 -4.40 -39.99
C LEU A 505 -10.61 -3.31 -39.72
N HIS A 506 -10.33 -2.08 -40.15
CA HIS A 506 -11.17 -0.90 -39.92
C HIS A 506 -12.27 -0.71 -40.98
N THR A 507 -11.93 -0.79 -42.28
CA THR A 507 -12.89 -0.56 -43.39
C THR A 507 -14.07 -1.54 -43.44
N ASN A 508 -13.88 -2.73 -42.86
CA ASN A 508 -14.95 -3.70 -42.61
C ASN A 508 -14.67 -4.31 -41.24
N PRO A 509 -15.22 -3.74 -40.15
CA PRO A 509 -14.85 -4.04 -38.77
C PRO A 509 -14.89 -5.52 -38.44
N ARG A 510 -13.73 -6.17 -38.51
CA ARG A 510 -13.59 -7.62 -38.27
C ARG A 510 -12.27 -7.96 -37.62
N PHE A 511 -12.33 -8.95 -36.73
CA PHE A 511 -11.17 -9.60 -36.14
C PHE A 511 -10.89 -10.92 -36.87
N ALA A 512 -9.77 -11.01 -37.59
CA ALA A 512 -9.35 -12.17 -38.36
C ALA A 512 -8.27 -12.98 -37.63
N ILE A 513 -8.37 -14.32 -37.66
CA ILE A 513 -7.51 -15.25 -36.93
C ILE A 513 -6.75 -16.15 -37.93
N PRO A 514 -5.62 -15.69 -38.49
CA PRO A 514 -4.82 -16.50 -39.39
C PRO A 514 -4.11 -17.65 -38.65
N GLY A 515 -3.66 -18.66 -39.40
CA GLY A 515 -2.89 -19.78 -38.83
C GLY A 515 -3.72 -20.77 -37.99
N SER A 516 -5.06 -20.65 -38.02
CA SER A 516 -5.99 -21.55 -37.31
C SER A 516 -5.77 -23.03 -37.62
N GLN A 517 -5.51 -23.37 -38.89
CA GLN A 517 -5.27 -24.75 -39.32
C GLN A 517 -4.02 -25.35 -38.66
N LYS A 518 -2.92 -24.60 -38.59
CA LYS A 518 -1.65 -25.05 -37.98
C LYS A 518 -1.75 -25.21 -36.46
N ALA A 519 -2.58 -24.41 -35.80
CA ALA A 519 -2.74 -24.44 -34.34
C ALA A 519 -3.80 -25.43 -33.83
N GLY A 520 -4.44 -26.19 -34.72
CA GLY A 520 -5.53 -27.12 -34.35
C GLY A 520 -6.86 -26.43 -34.05
N GLY A 521 -7.16 -25.32 -34.75
CA GLY A 521 -8.44 -24.62 -34.73
C GLY A 521 -8.35 -23.12 -34.37
N PRO A 522 -9.35 -22.30 -34.76
CA PRO A 522 -9.34 -20.85 -34.53
C PRO A 522 -9.29 -20.47 -33.05
N MET A 523 -9.89 -21.27 -32.18
CA MET A 523 -9.88 -21.01 -30.73
C MET A 523 -8.48 -21.13 -30.12
N ARG A 524 -7.70 -22.12 -30.55
CA ARG A 524 -6.33 -22.34 -30.07
C ARG A 524 -5.36 -21.32 -30.66
N ALA A 525 -5.58 -20.91 -31.92
CA ALA A 525 -4.80 -19.87 -32.57
C ALA A 525 -5.04 -18.49 -31.96
N GLY A 526 -6.32 -18.07 -31.84
CA GLY A 526 -6.69 -16.68 -31.57
C GLY A 526 -6.85 -16.28 -30.11
N PHE A 527 -7.07 -17.24 -29.20
CA PHE A 527 -7.42 -16.95 -27.80
C PHE A 527 -6.46 -17.64 -26.81
N PRO A 528 -5.18 -17.22 -26.73
CA PRO A 528 -4.21 -17.80 -25.81
C PRO A 528 -4.61 -17.60 -24.33
N GLU A 529 -4.11 -18.46 -23.44
CA GLU A 529 -4.32 -18.29 -21.99
C GLU A 529 -3.62 -17.02 -21.48
N VAL A 530 -4.38 -16.12 -20.86
CA VAL A 530 -3.90 -14.81 -20.36
C VAL A 530 -2.67 -14.96 -19.48
N TRP A 531 -2.71 -15.89 -18.51
CA TRP A 531 -1.59 -16.15 -17.62
C TRP A 531 -0.30 -16.52 -18.37
N LYS A 532 -0.39 -17.41 -19.37
CA LYS A 532 0.79 -17.85 -20.15
C LYS A 532 1.40 -16.68 -20.92
N VAL A 533 0.56 -15.80 -21.47
CA VAL A 533 1.00 -14.59 -22.18
C VAL A 533 1.70 -13.60 -21.25
N ILE A 534 1.14 -13.36 -20.06
CA ILE A 534 1.76 -12.45 -19.09
C ILE A 534 3.08 -13.04 -18.59
N ARG A 535 3.08 -14.32 -18.22
CA ARG A 535 4.28 -15.01 -17.71
C ARG A 535 5.40 -15.08 -18.74
N SER A 536 5.09 -15.24 -20.04
CA SER A 536 6.12 -15.24 -21.09
C SER A 536 6.82 -13.89 -21.28
N LYS A 537 6.23 -12.80 -20.79
CA LYS A 537 6.79 -11.44 -20.85
C LYS A 537 7.57 -11.07 -19.59
N GLU A 538 7.63 -11.94 -18.59
CA GLU A 538 8.37 -11.70 -17.35
C GLU A 538 9.88 -11.77 -17.60
N SER A 539 10.62 -10.74 -17.20
CA SER A 539 12.07 -10.63 -17.42
C SER A 539 12.93 -11.51 -16.50
N GLY A 540 12.31 -12.26 -15.57
CA GLY A 540 13.02 -13.05 -14.56
C GLY A 540 13.76 -12.22 -13.52
N GLU A 541 13.56 -10.89 -13.52
CA GLU A 541 14.18 -9.99 -12.57
C GLU A 541 13.70 -10.26 -11.13
N PRO A 542 14.60 -10.10 -10.14
CA PRO A 542 14.23 -10.20 -8.75
C PRO A 542 13.19 -9.13 -8.38
N VAL A 543 12.36 -9.43 -7.38
CA VAL A 543 11.35 -8.48 -6.90
C VAL A 543 12.06 -7.34 -6.15
N PRO A 544 12.00 -6.08 -6.61
CA PRO A 544 12.66 -4.97 -5.92
C PRO A 544 12.19 -4.84 -4.48
N GLY A 545 13.13 -4.69 -3.55
CA GLY A 545 12.88 -4.69 -2.11
C GLY A 545 12.83 -6.07 -1.48
N TRP A 546 12.96 -7.16 -2.25
CA TRP A 546 13.11 -8.52 -1.72
C TRP A 546 14.57 -8.96 -1.85
N VAL A 547 15.32 -8.80 -0.76
CA VAL A 547 16.73 -9.21 -0.72
C VAL A 547 16.86 -10.71 -0.50
N GLU A 548 17.39 -11.40 -1.50
CA GLU A 548 17.68 -12.84 -1.48
C GLU A 548 19.20 -13.05 -1.62
N GLU A 549 19.71 -14.15 -1.04
CA GLU A 549 21.14 -14.47 -1.08
C GLU A 549 21.69 -14.55 -2.51
N GLY A 550 20.92 -15.16 -3.43
CA GLY A 550 21.32 -15.28 -4.84
C GLY A 550 21.37 -13.96 -5.60
N ASN A 551 20.67 -12.92 -5.13
CA ASN A 551 20.58 -11.63 -5.82
C ASN A 551 21.69 -10.65 -5.38
N LEU A 552 22.41 -10.96 -4.29
CA LEU A 552 23.44 -10.09 -3.72
C LEU A 552 24.76 -10.08 -4.51
N GLY A 553 24.99 -11.08 -5.36
CA GLY A 553 26.15 -11.14 -6.27
C GLY A 553 26.01 -10.25 -7.51
N SER A 554 24.80 -9.78 -7.81
CA SER A 554 24.51 -8.96 -8.99
C SER A 554 24.34 -7.48 -8.60
N GLY A 555 25.48 -6.81 -8.35
CA GLY A 555 25.58 -5.35 -8.50
C GLY A 555 24.94 -4.51 -7.39
N GLY A 556 25.78 -4.02 -6.48
CA GLY A 556 25.44 -2.85 -5.69
C GLY A 556 25.12 -1.65 -6.59
N GLY A 557 24.00 -0.97 -6.29
CA GLY A 557 23.62 0.29 -6.91
C GLY A 557 23.32 0.18 -8.40
N ASN A 558 22.06 -0.08 -8.75
CA ASN A 558 21.54 0.23 -10.10
C ASN A 558 21.52 1.75 -10.31
N VAL A 559 22.69 2.37 -10.43
CA VAL A 559 22.85 3.63 -11.13
C VAL A 559 22.82 3.26 -12.60
N VAL A 560 21.64 3.39 -13.22
CA VAL A 560 21.54 3.34 -14.68
C VAL A 560 22.31 4.55 -15.19
N ARG A 561 23.58 4.35 -15.58
CA ARG A 561 24.34 5.36 -16.31
C ARG A 561 23.69 5.50 -17.68
N ILE A 562 22.90 6.55 -17.86
CA ILE A 562 22.36 6.96 -19.16
C ILE A 562 23.47 7.71 -19.93
N SER A 563 24.66 7.12 -20.05
CA SER A 563 25.71 7.65 -20.91
C SER A 563 25.44 7.15 -22.32
N GLY A 564 24.67 7.91 -23.11
CA GLY A 564 24.41 7.63 -24.52
C GLY A 564 22.95 7.64 -24.96
N ALA A 565 21.98 8.01 -24.11
CA ALA A 565 20.62 8.24 -24.60
C ALA A 565 20.61 9.49 -25.48
N ARG A 566 20.39 9.29 -26.78
CA ARG A 566 20.03 10.37 -27.69
C ARG A 566 18.56 10.76 -27.47
N PRO A 567 18.20 12.03 -27.69
CA PRO A 567 16.79 12.44 -27.66
C PRO A 567 15.98 11.59 -28.64
N ALA A 568 14.75 11.26 -28.25
CA ALA A 568 13.82 10.57 -29.13
C ALA A 568 13.53 11.47 -30.34
N GLY A 569 13.82 10.98 -31.55
CA GLY A 569 13.66 11.74 -32.79
C GLY A 569 14.94 12.33 -33.41
N THR A 570 16.12 11.75 -33.14
CA THR A 570 17.35 12.02 -33.93
C THR A 570 17.88 10.77 -34.60
#